data_AF-A0A944HR91-F1
#
_entry.id   AF-A0A944HR91-F1
#
_cell.length_a   1.000
_cell.length_b   1.000
_cell.length_c   1.000
_cell.angle_alpha   90.00
_cell.angle_beta   90.00
_cell.angle_gamma   90.00
#
_symmetry.space_group_name_H-M   'P 1'
#
loop_
_entity.id
_entity.type
_entity.pdbx_description
1 polymer ?
#
loop_
_entity_poly.entity_id
_entity_poly.type
_entity_poly.pdbx_seq_one_letter_code
_entity_poly.pdbx_strand_id
1 'polypeptide(L)' 'MSTPTTPPEVPPCAECREIKDARYQAMREGDVEEARAWRVAMGRHLWEAHP' A
#
# COMPACT_ATOMS: atom_id res chain seq x y z
N MET A 1 18.20 -12.65 -19.44
CA MET A 1 16.81 -13.11 -19.20
C MET A 1 16.26 -12.23 -18.08
N SER A 2 15.41 -11.25 -18.39
CA SER A 2 14.77 -10.41 -17.38
C SER A 2 13.46 -11.08 -16.99
N THR A 3 13.36 -11.60 -15.77
CA THR A 3 12.10 -12.10 -15.23
C THR A 3 11.14 -10.93 -15.03
N PRO A 4 9.89 -11.01 -15.51
CA PRO A 4 8.89 -10.03 -15.11
C PRO A 4 8.59 -10.25 -13.63
N THR A 5 9.05 -9.34 -12.78
CA THR A 5 8.54 -9.25 -11.41
C THR A 5 7.14 -8.69 -11.50
N THR A 6 6.14 -9.56 -11.60
CA THR A 6 4.73 -9.19 -11.47
C THR A 6 4.57 -8.50 -10.11
N PRO A 7 4.20 -7.21 -10.04
CA PRO A 7 3.87 -6.62 -8.76
C PRO A 7 2.68 -7.39 -8.17
N PRO A 8 2.60 -7.64 -6.85
CA PRO A 8 1.44 -8.28 -6.27
C PRO A 8 0.17 -7.50 -6.68
N GLU A 9 -0.60 -8.11 -7.56
CA GLU A 9 -1.86 -7.61 -8.09
C GLU A 9 -2.92 -7.74 -6.99
N VAL A 10 -3.58 -6.63 -6.71
CA VAL A 10 -4.73 -6.51 -5.81
C VAL A 10 -4.40 -6.57 -4.30
N PRO A 11 -4.80 -5.53 -3.53
CA PRO A 11 -4.81 -5.58 -2.08
C PRO A 11 -5.71 -6.72 -1.59
N PRO A 12 -5.34 -7.45 -0.52
CA PRO A 12 -6.06 -8.65 -0.08
C PRO A 12 -7.47 -8.39 0.46
N CYS A 13 -7.81 -7.15 0.80
CA CYS A 13 -9.12 -6.74 1.31
C CYS A 13 -9.47 -5.29 0.95
N ALA A 14 -10.71 -4.87 1.27
CA ALA A 14 -11.18 -3.51 1.06
C ALA A 14 -10.33 -2.47 1.81
N GLU A 15 -9.95 -2.74 3.05
CA GLU A 15 -9.15 -1.80 3.86
C GLU A 15 -7.71 -1.65 3.32
N CYS A 16 -7.07 -2.74 2.88
CA CYS A 16 -5.79 -2.64 2.16
C CYS A 16 -5.92 -1.80 0.89
N ARG A 17 -7.06 -1.83 0.21
CA ARG A 17 -7.29 -0.98 -0.97
C ARG A 17 -7.37 0.48 -0.58
N GLU A 18 -8.14 0.81 0.45
CA GLU A 18 -8.27 2.18 0.95
C GLU A 18 -6.92 2.75 1.39
N ILE A 19 -6.13 1.99 2.15
CA ILE A 19 -4.78 2.40 2.57
C ILE A 19 -3.86 2.62 1.36
N LYS A 20 -3.96 1.75 0.34
CA LYS A 20 -3.17 1.89 -0.90
C LYS A 20 -3.58 3.12 -1.69
N ASP A 21 -4.87 3.38 -1.82
CA ASP A 21 -5.42 4.54 -2.54
C ASP A 21 -5.04 5.84 -1.83
N ALA A 22 -5.15 5.90 -0.50
CA ALA A 22 -4.71 7.04 0.31
C ALA A 22 -3.21 7.31 0.18
N ARG A 23 -2.38 6.25 0.22
CA ARG A 23 -0.94 6.38 -0.05
C ARG A 23 -0.67 6.97 -1.43
N TYR A 24 -1.38 6.52 -2.47
CA TYR A 24 -1.18 7.06 -3.81
C TYR A 24 -1.63 8.51 -3.93
N GLN A 25 -2.71 8.89 -3.24
CA GLN A 25 -3.16 10.27 -3.21
C GLN A 25 -2.10 11.19 -2.58
N ALA A 26 -1.57 10.83 -1.40
CA ALA A 26 -0.49 11.57 -0.76
C ALA A 26 0.75 11.70 -1.67
N MET A 27 1.13 10.63 -2.37
CA MET A 27 2.23 10.68 -3.35
C MET A 27 1.95 11.63 -4.53
N ARG A 28 0.71 11.73 -5.01
CA ARG A 28 0.31 12.65 -6.09
C ARG A 28 0.35 14.11 -5.64
N GLU A 29 0.00 14.35 -4.38
CA GLU A 29 0.03 15.68 -3.75
C GLU A 29 1.46 16.10 -3.36
N GLY A 30 2.41 15.16 -3.41
CA GLY A 30 3.80 15.40 -3.02
C GLY A 30 4.03 15.31 -1.51
N ASP A 31 3.04 14.84 -0.74
CA ASP A 31 3.17 14.63 0.70
C ASP A 31 3.86 13.28 0.99
N VAL A 32 5.18 13.34 1.06
CA VAL A 32 6.04 12.18 1.29
C VAL A 32 5.88 11.62 2.70
N GLU A 33 5.63 12.48 3.70
CA GLU A 33 5.47 12.06 5.10
C GLU A 33 4.15 11.33 5.28
N GLU A 34 3.07 11.84 4.70
CA GLU A 34 1.76 11.18 4.72
C GLU A 34 1.81 9.85 3.95
N ALA A 35 2.44 9.82 2.78
CA ALA A 35 2.63 8.57 2.04
C ALA A 35 3.42 7.52 2.83
N ARG A 36 4.37 7.95 3.66
CA ARG A 36 5.12 7.07 4.57
C ARG A 36 4.24 6.54 5.70
N ALA A 37 3.37 7.38 6.27
CA ALA A 37 2.39 6.98 7.28
C ALA A 37 1.46 5.88 6.75
N TRP A 38 0.92 6.05 5.53
CA TRP A 38 0.07 5.04 4.89
C TRP A 38 0.81 3.73 4.59
N ARG A 39 2.11 3.76 4.30
CA ARG A 39 2.92 2.54 4.17
C ARG A 39 3.02 1.78 5.50
N VAL A 40 3.16 2.48 6.63
CA VAL A 40 3.17 1.84 7.96
C VAL A 40 1.80 1.27 8.30
N ALA A 41 0.72 2.00 8.01
CA ALA A 41 -0.64 1.51 8.20
C ALA A 41 -0.92 0.21 7.43
N MET A 42 -0.45 0.13 6.17
CA MET A 42 -0.55 -1.10 5.36
C MET A 42 0.15 -2.28 6.03
N GLY A 43 1.39 -2.07 6.52
CA GLY A 43 2.15 -3.12 7.20
C GLY A 43 1.45 -3.63 8.46
N ARG A 44 0.87 -2.72 9.25
CA ARG A 44 0.09 -3.07 10.44
C ARG A 44 -1.16 -3.86 10.07
N HIS A 45 -1.92 -3.39 9.10
CA HIS A 45 -3.16 -4.07 8.69
C HIS A 45 -2.87 -5.47 8.15
N LEU A 46 -1.84 -5.63 7.31
CA LEU A 46 -1.43 -6.95 6.82
C LEU A 46 -1.10 -7.91 7.98
N TRP A 47 -0.40 -7.44 9.01
CA TRP A 47 -0.07 -8.26 10.17
C TRP A 47 -1.29 -8.63 11.03
N GLU A 48 -2.23 -7.70 11.22
CA GLU A 48 -3.39 -7.90 12.09
C GLU A 48 -4.52 -8.68 11.39
N ALA A 49 -4.74 -8.46 10.10
CA ALA A 49 -5.88 -9.00 9.34
C ALA A 49 -5.53 -10.12 8.35
N HIS A 50 -4.26 -10.29 8.01
CA HIS A 50 -3.79 -11.27 7.01
C HIS A 50 -2.53 -12.05 7.46
N PRO A 51 -2.61 -12.82 8.58
CA PRO A 51 -1.50 -13.61 9.10
C PRO A 51 -1.09 -14.78 8.20
#